data_AF-A0A0F9A0S9-F1
#
_entry.id   AF-A0A0F9A0S9-F1
#
_cell.length_a   1.000
_cell.length_b   1.000
_cell.length_c   1.000
_cell.angle_alpha   90.00
_cell.angle_beta   90.00
_cell.angle_gamma   90.00
#
_symmetry.space_group_name_H-M   'P 1'
#
loop_
_entity.id
_entity.type
_entity.pdbx_description
1 polymer ?
#
loop_
_entity_poly.entity_id
_entity_poly.type
_entity_poly.pdbx_seq_one_letter_code
_entity_poly.pdbx_strand_id
1 'polypeptide(L)'
;LNANSDITHNLNAPLSDLLVKVLVSTDGTDANSFEVAPGLDDHNSLSTGNICCGINVGQVDANNILIQTGTNGINIVNTDGTQLPIDTEDWYYKIKVWHIG
;
A
#
# COMPACT_ATOMS: atom_id res chain seq x y z
N LEU A 1 -21.53 0.67 10.03
CA LEU A 1 -21.84 -0.75 10.30
C LEU A 1 -20.63 -1.38 10.98
N ASN A 2 -20.86 -2.18 12.02
CA ASN A 2 -19.82 -2.90 12.78
C ASN A 2 -19.04 -3.83 11.86
N ALA A 3 -17.73 -3.61 11.72
CA ALA A 3 -16.80 -4.48 11.01
C ALA A 3 -16.43 -5.74 11.81
N ASN A 4 -17.36 -6.26 12.62
CA ASN A 4 -17.05 -7.21 13.69
C ASN A 4 -17.64 -8.62 13.52
N SER A 5 -18.09 -9.02 12.31
CA SER A 5 -18.68 -10.36 12.14
C SER A 5 -18.29 -11.21 10.92
N ASP A 6 -17.69 -10.72 9.83
CA ASP A 6 -17.76 -11.53 8.57
C ASP A 6 -16.44 -11.78 7.80
N ILE A 7 -15.28 -11.76 8.45
CA ILE A 7 -14.06 -12.37 7.87
C ILE A 7 -13.39 -13.26 8.92
N THR A 8 -13.66 -14.57 8.88
CA THR A 8 -12.86 -15.55 9.63
C THR A 8 -11.50 -15.67 8.95
N HIS A 9 -10.48 -15.05 9.54
CA HIS A 9 -9.09 -15.20 9.11
C HIS A 9 -8.30 -16.00 10.15
N ASN A 10 -7.29 -16.75 9.71
CA ASN A 10 -6.48 -17.63 10.58
C ASN A 10 -5.45 -16.86 11.43
N LEU A 11 -5.66 -15.57 11.69
CA LEU A 11 -4.75 -14.73 12.47
C LEU A 11 -5.13 -14.64 13.95
N ASN A 12 -6.25 -15.27 14.35
CA ASN A 12 -6.69 -15.43 15.74
C ASN A 12 -6.73 -14.13 16.56
N ALA A 13 -7.16 -13.03 15.93
CA ALA A 13 -7.35 -11.72 16.55
C ALA A 13 -8.45 -10.95 15.79
N PRO A 14 -9.14 -9.98 16.40
CA PRO A 14 -9.97 -9.01 15.68
C PRO A 14 -9.16 -8.24 14.62
N LEU A 15 -9.78 -7.84 13.51
CA LEU A 15 -9.12 -7.01 12.48
C LEU A 15 -8.62 -5.66 13.03
N SER A 16 -9.28 -5.12 14.07
CA SER A 16 -8.85 -3.90 14.76
C SER A 16 -7.48 -4.04 15.43
N ASP A 17 -7.12 -5.27 15.80
CA ASP A 17 -5.92 -5.57 16.58
C ASP A 17 -4.79 -6.01 15.65
N LEU A 18 -4.97 -5.85 14.33
CA LEU A 18 -4.01 -6.19 13.29
C LEU A 18 -3.52 -4.94 12.57
N LEU A 19 -2.20 -4.81 12.48
CA LEU A 19 -1.52 -3.87 11.58
C LEU A 19 -1.05 -4.63 10.35
N VAL A 20 -1.49 -4.20 9.18
CA VAL A 20 -1.06 -4.76 7.89
C VAL A 20 -0.20 -3.71 7.17
N LYS A 21 1.00 -4.09 6.76
CA LYS A 21 1.83 -3.25 5.87
C LYS A 21 2.27 -4.01 4.64
N VAL A 22 2.32 -3.30 3.53
CA VAL A 22 2.97 -3.75 2.29
C VAL A 22 4.37 -3.16 2.27
N LEU A 23 5.36 -4.03 2.14
CA LEU A 23 6.77 -3.67 2.08
C LEU A 23 7.34 -4.09 0.73
N VAL A 24 8.27 -3.31 0.20
CA VAL A 24 8.98 -3.57 -1.07
C VAL A 24 10.50 -3.58 -0.87
N SER A 25 11.22 -4.37 -1.66
CA SER A 25 12.67 -4.55 -1.60
C SER A 25 13.24 -4.77 -3.00
N THR A 26 14.47 -4.32 -3.24
CA THR A 26 15.19 -4.50 -4.52
C THR A 26 15.86 -5.86 -4.66
N ASP A 27 15.96 -6.66 -3.60
CA ASP A 27 16.65 -7.97 -3.61
C ASP A 27 15.86 -9.09 -2.91
N GLY A 28 14.66 -8.80 -2.42
CA GLY A 28 13.79 -9.74 -1.73
C GLY A 28 14.13 -9.97 -0.26
N THR A 29 15.11 -9.24 0.29
CA THR A 29 15.50 -9.39 1.70
C THR A 29 14.77 -8.41 2.62
N ASP A 30 14.76 -8.74 3.91
CA ASP A 30 14.21 -7.86 4.94
C ASP A 30 15.08 -6.62 5.18
N ALA A 31 16.37 -6.67 4.82
CA ALA A 31 17.37 -5.65 5.20
C ALA A 31 17.19 -4.31 4.46
N ASN A 32 16.68 -4.36 3.23
CA ASN A 32 16.37 -3.21 2.38
C ASN A 32 14.87 -3.11 2.09
N SER A 33 14.02 -3.59 3.01
CA SER A 33 12.58 -3.48 2.84
C SER A 33 12.06 -2.14 3.32
N PHE A 34 11.25 -1.47 2.51
CA PHE A 34 10.63 -0.18 2.82
C PHE A 34 9.11 -0.27 2.70
N GLU A 35 8.38 0.53 3.47
CA GLU A 35 6.93 0.61 3.36
C GLU A 35 6.53 1.33 2.09
N VAL A 36 5.56 0.76 1.36
CA VAL A 36 5.00 1.42 0.19
C VAL A 36 4.26 2.67 0.65
N ALA A 37 4.61 3.81 0.07
CA ALA A 37 3.91 5.05 0.37
C ALA A 37 2.45 4.96 -0.13
N PRO A 38 1.47 5.45 0.64
CA PRO A 38 0.12 5.61 0.11
C PRO A 38 0.19 6.47 -1.16
N GLY A 39 -0.71 6.20 -2.12
CA GLY A 39 -0.89 7.07 -3.28
C GLY A 39 -1.04 8.51 -2.81
N LEU A 40 -0.12 9.36 -3.24
CA LEU A 40 -0.29 10.79 -3.03
C LEU A 40 -1.25 11.25 -4.10
N ASP A 41 -2.50 11.52 -3.70
CA ASP A 41 -3.30 12.47 -4.45
C ASP A 41 -2.49 13.75 -4.48
N ASP A 42 -2.04 14.14 -5.67
CA ASP A 42 -1.56 15.49 -5.89
C ASP A 42 -2.75 16.44 -5.71
N HIS A 43 -3.07 16.78 -4.46
CA HIS A 43 -4.11 17.74 -4.12
C HIS A 43 -3.81 19.14 -4.69
N ASN A 44 -2.67 19.35 -5.34
CA ASN A 44 -2.35 20.58 -6.07
C ASN A 44 -2.74 20.55 -7.56
N SER A 45 -3.17 19.40 -8.11
CA SER A 45 -3.70 19.33 -9.48
C SER A 45 -5.21 19.12 -9.49
N LEU A 46 -5.95 20.17 -9.14
CA LEU A 46 -7.40 20.30 -9.32
C LEU A 46 -7.84 20.30 -10.81
N SER A 47 -7.05 19.78 -11.75
CA SER A 47 -7.37 19.87 -13.18
C SER A 47 -7.11 18.62 -14.02
N THR A 48 -6.34 17.63 -13.56
CA THR A 48 -6.11 16.40 -14.34
C THR A 48 -6.01 15.22 -13.39
N GLY A 49 -7.04 14.39 -13.30
CA GLY A 49 -7.18 13.27 -12.35
C GLY A 49 -6.21 12.10 -12.55
N ASN A 50 -4.90 12.38 -12.70
CA ASN A 50 -3.84 11.40 -12.72
C ASN A 50 -3.10 11.42 -11.39
N ILE A 51 -3.20 10.31 -10.66
CA ILE A 51 -2.32 10.03 -9.53
C ILE A 51 -0.91 9.81 -10.11
N CYS A 52 0.03 10.68 -9.73
CA CYS A 52 1.39 10.62 -10.26
C CYS A 52 2.05 9.27 -9.94
N CYS A 53 1.92 8.79 -8.70
CA CYS A 53 2.59 7.58 -8.22
C CYS A 53 1.97 7.07 -6.90
N GLY A 54 2.29 5.84 -6.52
CA GLY A 54 1.84 5.18 -5.29
C GLY A 54 0.65 4.23 -5.50
N ILE A 55 0.04 3.75 -4.42
CA ILE A 55 -1.10 2.82 -4.45
C ILE A 55 -2.38 3.56 -4.10
N ASN A 56 -3.36 3.52 -5.00
CA ASN A 56 -4.71 3.98 -4.75
C ASN A 56 -5.65 2.79 -4.52
N VAL A 57 -6.53 2.90 -3.53
CA VAL A 57 -7.57 1.91 -3.23
C VAL A 57 -8.93 2.57 -3.41
N GLY A 58 -9.59 2.23 -4.51
CA GLY A 58 -10.94 2.70 -4.83
C GLY A 58 -12.00 1.64 -4.54
N GLN A 59 -13.19 2.08 -4.15
CA GLN A 59 -14.36 1.19 -4.14
C GLN A 59 -14.93 1.10 -5.56
N VAL A 60 -15.20 -0.13 -6.03
CA VAL A 60 -15.92 -0.37 -7.29
C VAL A 60 -17.41 -0.56 -7.03
N ASP A 61 -17.74 -1.40 -6.05
CA ASP A 61 -19.11 -1.65 -5.58
C ASP A 61 -19.12 -2.13 -4.12
N ALA A 62 -20.24 -2.66 -3.65
CA ALA A 62 -20.43 -3.10 -2.26
C ALA A 62 -19.44 -4.18 -1.81
N ASN A 63 -18.90 -5.00 -2.72
CA ASN A 63 -18.05 -6.14 -2.40
C ASN A 63 -16.69 -6.11 -3.10
N ASN A 64 -16.45 -5.11 -3.95
CA ASN A 64 -15.25 -5.05 -4.78
C ASN A 64 -14.46 -3.77 -4.54
N ILE A 65 -13.15 -3.94 -4.39
CA ILE A 65 -12.16 -2.85 -4.35
C ILE A 65 -11.25 -2.94 -5.58
N LEU A 66 -10.82 -1.80 -6.06
CA LEU A 66 -9.85 -1.63 -7.13
C LEU A 66 -8.56 -1.09 -6.51
N ILE A 67 -7.47 -1.84 -6.67
CA ILE A 67 -6.14 -1.38 -6.29
C ILE A 67 -5.41 -1.03 -7.60
N GLN A 68 -5.02 0.22 -7.74
CA GLN A 68 -4.31 0.72 -8.92
C GLN A 68 -3.07 1.50 -8.52
N THR A 69 -2.04 1.42 -9.37
CA THR A 69 -0.88 2.28 -9.27
C THR A 69 -1.13 3.61 -9.98
N GLY A 70 -0.41 4.65 -9.56
CA GLY A 70 -0.32 5.88 -10.33
C GLY A 70 0.30 5.67 -11.72
N THR A 71 0.25 6.69 -12.57
CA THR A 71 0.80 6.62 -13.93
C THR A 71 2.29 6.28 -13.95
N ASN A 72 3.04 6.68 -12.92
CA ASN A 72 4.45 6.36 -12.74
C ASN A 72 4.69 5.18 -11.78
N GLY A 73 3.70 4.31 -11.58
CA GLY A 73 3.83 3.12 -10.75
C GLY A 73 3.69 3.37 -9.25
N ILE A 74 4.42 2.58 -8.45
CA ILE A 74 4.44 2.65 -6.98
C ILE A 74 5.55 3.62 -6.55
N ASN A 75 5.27 4.50 -5.60
CA ASN A 75 6.27 5.39 -5.02
C ASN A 75 6.79 4.83 -3.70
N ILE A 76 8.08 4.99 -3.46
CA ILE A 76 8.71 4.73 -2.16
C ILE A 76 9.24 6.05 -1.58
N VAL A 77 9.34 6.11 -0.25
CA VAL A 77 10.04 7.20 0.43
C VAL A 77 11.41 6.69 0.84
N ASN A 78 12.46 7.32 0.30
CA ASN A 78 13.84 7.03 0.65
C ASN A 78 14.18 7.49 2.07
N THR A 79 15.34 7.04 2.56
CA THR A 79 15.87 7.41 3.88
C THR A 79 16.14 8.91 4.03
N ASP A 80 16.32 9.64 2.93
CA ASP A 80 16.48 11.09 2.89
C ASP A 80 15.14 11.85 2.76
N GLY A 81 14.01 11.13 2.76
CA GLY A 81 12.67 11.69 2.61
C GLY A 81 12.27 12.03 1.18
N THR A 82 13.10 11.72 0.19
CA THR A 82 12.76 11.88 -1.23
C THR A 82 11.83 10.78 -1.72
N GLN A 83 11.06 11.09 -2.76
CA GLN A 83 10.15 10.16 -3.41
C GLN A 83 10.81 9.57 -4.66
N LEU A 84 10.80 8.25 -4.78
CA LEU A 84 11.27 7.54 -5.98
C LEU A 84 10.21 6.54 -6.48
N PRO A 85 9.89 6.54 -7.78
CA PRO A 85 9.08 5.49 -8.36
C PRO A 85 9.87 4.17 -8.37
N ILE A 86 9.17 3.06 -8.15
CA ILE A 86 9.61 1.73 -8.56
C ILE A 86 9.62 1.71 -10.09
N ASP A 87 10.76 1.44 -10.70
CA ASP A 87 11.01 1.57 -12.13
C ASP A 87 11.25 0.23 -12.84
N THR A 88 12.20 0.16 -13.79
CA THR A 88 12.40 -0.99 -14.70
C THR A 88 13.09 -2.20 -14.09
N GLU A 89 13.51 -2.13 -12.83
CA GLU A 89 14.19 -3.23 -12.14
C GLU A 89 13.21 -4.23 -11.51
N ASP A 90 13.72 -5.40 -11.12
CA ASP A 90 12.92 -6.38 -10.38
C ASP A 90 12.76 -5.93 -8.93
N TRP A 91 11.51 -5.80 -8.49
CA TRP A 91 11.16 -5.49 -7.12
C TRP A 91 10.35 -6.63 -6.50
N TYR A 92 10.62 -6.90 -5.24
CA TYR A 92 9.94 -7.91 -4.44
C TYR A 92 9.00 -7.23 -3.45
N TYR A 93 7.80 -7.76 -3.29
CA TYR A 93 6.85 -7.28 -2.29
C TYR A 93 6.59 -8.35 -1.23
N LYS A 94 6.27 -7.90 -0.01
CA LYS A 94 5.75 -8.76 1.05
C LYS A 94 4.68 -8.03 1.84
N ILE A 95 3.69 -8.78 2.28
CA ILE A 95 2.68 -8.30 3.22
C ILE A 95 3.06 -8.83 4.58
N LYS A 96 3.29 -7.92 5.53
CA LYS A 96 3.52 -8.29 6.93
C LYS A 96 2.33 -7.86 7.76
N VAL A 97 1.90 -8.77 8.64
CA VAL A 97 0.79 -8.58 9.56
C VAL A 97 1.31 -8.72 10.97
N TRP A 98 1.07 -7.71 11.81
CA TRP A 98 1.44 -7.69 13.21
C TRP A 98 0.20 -7.58 14.09
N HIS A 99 0.23 -8.25 15.23
CA HIS A 99 -0.75 -8.05 16.29
C HIS A 99 -0.37 -6.79 17.09
N ILE A 100 -1.28 -5.82 17.21
CA ILE A 100 -1.04 -4.53 17.87
C ILE A 100 -1.77 -4.35 19.20
N GLY A 101 -2.62 -5.32 19.60
CA GLY A 101 -3.21 -5.39 20.93
C GLY A 101 -4.64 -4.89 21.01
#